data_AF-A0A4R7S242-F1
#
_entry.id   AF-A0A4R7S242-F1
#
_cell.length_a   1.000
_cell.length_b   1.000
_cell.length_c   1.000
_cell.angle_alpha   90.00
_cell.angle_beta   90.00
_cell.angle_gamma   90.00
#
_symmetry.space_group_name_H-M   'P 1'
#
loop_
_entity.id
_entity.type
_entity.pdbx_description
1 polymer ?
#
loop_
_entity_poly.entity_id
_entity_poly.type
_entity_poly.pdbx_seq_one_letter_code
_entity_poly.pdbx_strand_id
1 'polypeptide(L)'
;MSSFAPEPVALTPDAWHGRLAETCTQMLQQKRQIILCITGKSGAGKSTLGKLLRKKGLPGISPRKIGVIDDGVLAVPLLGIFTRRIKSRSQERDNLAPFLHFLRRKKLVVYVNSKPERRLERCDVALRLRLPEEIRAQRLRERDHDGEARFRKTLHSSDEVGIPADHVFDLCLVASHDRAPSEESVGSVTKASAT
;
A
#
# COMPACT_ATOMS: atom_id res chain seq x y z
N MET A 1 -29.56 10.28 -3.80
CA MET A 1 -29.18 8.88 -4.11
C MET A 1 -28.08 8.50 -3.15
N SER A 2 -28.40 7.66 -2.14
CA SER A 2 -27.42 7.24 -1.13
C SER A 2 -26.41 6.29 -1.78
N SER A 3 -25.17 6.75 -1.92
CA SER A 3 -24.04 5.95 -2.36
C SER A 3 -23.65 5.00 -1.23
N PHE A 4 -24.15 3.76 -1.26
CA PHE A 4 -23.63 2.68 -0.42
C PHE A 4 -22.24 2.29 -0.93
N ALA A 5 -21.21 3.03 -0.52
CA ALA A 5 -19.87 2.47 -0.53
C ALA A 5 -19.89 1.27 0.45
N PRO A 6 -19.35 0.10 0.06
CA PRO A 6 -19.35 -1.05 0.95
C PRO A 6 -18.61 -0.72 2.25
N GLU A 7 -19.09 -1.27 3.37
CA GLU A 7 -18.42 -1.05 4.64
C GLU A 7 -16.97 -1.56 4.60
N PRO A 8 -16.00 -0.77 5.07
CA PRO A 8 -14.60 -1.16 5.10
C PRO A 8 -14.36 -2.38 5.97
N VAL A 9 -13.70 -3.40 5.42
CA VAL A 9 -13.29 -4.61 6.16
C VAL A 9 -11.88 -4.42 6.70
N ALA A 10 -11.70 -4.57 8.02
CA ALA A 10 -10.38 -4.52 8.63
C ALA A 10 -9.55 -5.78 8.31
N LEU A 11 -8.32 -5.59 7.83
CA LEU A 11 -7.33 -6.62 7.59
C LEU A 11 -6.28 -6.61 8.70
N THR A 12 -5.97 -7.80 9.22
CA THR A 12 -4.92 -7.96 10.24
C THR A 12 -3.53 -8.02 9.60
N PRO A 13 -2.47 -7.58 10.30
CA PRO A 13 -1.10 -7.62 9.78
C PRO A 13 -0.62 -9.01 9.33
N ASP A 14 -1.14 -10.08 9.95
CA ASP A 14 -0.69 -11.45 9.67
C ASP A 14 -1.46 -12.12 8.53
N ALA A 15 -2.70 -11.68 8.26
CA ALA A 15 -3.58 -12.33 7.30
C ALA A 15 -3.95 -11.46 6.08
N TRP A 16 -3.56 -10.18 6.05
CA TRP A 16 -3.96 -9.26 4.97
C TRP A 16 -3.58 -9.77 3.59
N HIS A 17 -2.41 -10.41 3.46
CA HIS A 17 -1.85 -10.83 2.18
C HIS A 17 -2.71 -11.92 1.54
N GLY A 18 -3.17 -12.89 2.34
CA GLY A 18 -4.06 -13.96 1.89
C GLY A 18 -5.46 -13.46 1.57
N ARG A 19 -6.06 -12.65 2.45
CA ARG A 19 -7.40 -12.09 2.23
C ARG A 19 -7.49 -11.19 1.00
N LEU A 20 -6.52 -10.29 0.83
CA LEU A 20 -6.48 -9.42 -0.34
C LEU A 20 -6.29 -10.24 -1.63
N ALA A 21 -5.47 -11.28 -1.58
CA ALA A 21 -5.26 -12.17 -2.72
C ALA A 21 -6.51 -12.97 -3.08
N GLU A 22 -7.21 -13.51 -2.09
CA GLU A 22 -8.48 -14.21 -2.26
C GLU A 22 -9.50 -13.32 -2.99
N THR A 23 -9.74 -12.11 -2.50
CA THR A 23 -10.65 -11.15 -3.15
C THR A 23 -10.20 -10.83 -4.58
N CYS A 24 -8.93 -10.48 -4.78
CA CYS A 24 -8.42 -10.15 -6.11
C CYS A 24 -8.53 -11.34 -7.09
N THR A 25 -8.27 -12.57 -6.64
CA THR A 25 -8.33 -13.75 -7.49
C THR A 25 -9.77 -14.14 -7.85
N GLN A 26 -10.72 -14.02 -6.91
CA GLN A 26 -12.14 -14.19 -7.16
C GLN A 26 -12.65 -13.21 -8.22
N MET A 27 -12.32 -11.92 -8.09
CA MET A 27 -12.71 -10.92 -9.10
C MET A 27 -12.10 -11.21 -10.48
N LEU A 28 -10.87 -11.73 -10.53
CA LEU A 28 -10.20 -12.12 -11.77
C LEU A 28 -10.80 -13.36 -12.46
N GLN A 29 -11.72 -14.08 -11.81
CA GLN A 29 -12.52 -15.13 -12.47
C GLN A 29 -13.58 -14.51 -13.38
N GLN A 30 -14.03 -13.29 -13.08
CA GLN A 30 -15.09 -12.59 -13.81
C GLN A 30 -14.56 -11.45 -14.70
N LYS A 31 -13.41 -10.87 -14.33
CA LYS A 31 -12.80 -9.73 -15.02
C LYS A 31 -11.42 -10.09 -15.55
N ARG A 32 -11.10 -9.60 -16.76
CA ARG A 32 -9.77 -9.82 -17.38
C ARG A 32 -8.64 -9.13 -16.59
N GLN A 33 -8.93 -7.96 -16.05
CA GLN A 33 -8.00 -7.11 -15.31
C GLN A 33 -8.80 -6.35 -14.24
N ILE A 34 -8.16 -6.13 -13.09
CA ILE A 34 -8.72 -5.35 -11.98
C ILE A 34 -7.75 -4.26 -11.50
N ILE A 35 -8.28 -3.23 -10.87
CA ILE A 35 -7.59 -2.10 -10.28
C ILE A 35 -7.70 -2.17 -8.75
N LEU A 36 -6.56 -2.37 -8.10
CA LEU A 36 -6.38 -2.21 -6.65
C LEU A 36 -5.82 -0.81 -6.38
N CYS A 37 -6.60 0.04 -5.73
CA CYS A 37 -6.12 1.31 -5.21
C CYS A 37 -5.48 1.11 -3.83
N ILE A 38 -4.27 1.62 -3.62
CA ILE A 38 -3.67 1.76 -2.30
C ILE A 38 -3.68 3.24 -1.94
N THR A 39 -4.47 3.60 -0.94
CA THR A 39 -4.65 4.97 -0.45
C THR A 39 -4.27 5.11 1.03
N GLY A 40 -4.40 6.33 1.56
CA GLY A 40 -4.03 6.74 2.92
C GLY A 40 -3.16 7.99 2.92
N LYS A 41 -2.99 8.61 4.09
CA LYS A 41 -2.12 9.79 4.29
C LYS A 41 -0.66 9.59 3.86
N SER A 42 0.04 10.72 3.67
CA SER A 42 1.50 10.71 3.50
C SER A 42 2.15 10.08 4.74
N GLY A 43 3.18 9.25 4.53
CA GLY A 43 3.86 8.51 5.61
C GLY A 43 3.25 7.14 5.94
N ALA A 44 2.06 6.81 5.44
CA ALA A 44 1.38 5.53 5.73
C ALA A 44 2.04 4.28 5.08
N GLY A 45 3.07 4.45 4.23
CA GLY A 45 3.80 3.33 3.64
C GLY A 45 3.24 2.78 2.31
N LYS A 46 2.33 3.51 1.65
CA LYS A 46 1.68 3.08 0.39
C LYS A 46 2.66 2.66 -0.71
N SER A 47 3.66 3.50 -1.00
CA SER A 47 4.70 3.20 -1.99
C SER A 47 5.55 2.00 -1.60
N THR A 48 5.76 1.77 -0.30
CA THR A 48 6.46 0.58 0.22
C THR A 48 5.65 -0.68 -0.06
N LEU A 49 4.35 -0.66 0.26
CA LEU A 49 3.46 -1.78 -0.03
C LEU A 49 3.33 -2.04 -1.55
N GLY A 50 3.16 -0.98 -2.36
CA GLY A 50 3.14 -1.10 -3.81
C GLY A 50 4.42 -1.74 -4.37
N LYS A 51 5.59 -1.36 -3.85
CA LYS A 51 6.87 -2.01 -4.20
C LYS A 51 6.92 -3.48 -3.76
N LEU A 52 6.40 -3.81 -2.58
CA LEU A 52 6.31 -5.18 -2.08
C LEU A 52 5.48 -6.05 -3.04
N LEU A 53 4.26 -5.60 -3.38
CA LEU A 53 3.38 -6.29 -4.33
C LEU A 53 4.02 -6.44 -5.70
N ARG A 54 4.72 -5.39 -6.20
CA ARG A 54 5.45 -5.47 -7.47
C ARG A 54 6.54 -6.55 -7.47
N LYS A 55 7.25 -6.72 -6.35
CA LYS A 55 8.37 -7.66 -6.23
C LYS A 55 7.92 -9.08 -5.94
N LYS A 56 7.00 -9.25 -4.98
CA LYS A 56 6.60 -10.56 -4.43
C LYS A 56 5.29 -11.10 -4.99
N GLY A 57 4.44 -10.24 -5.56
CA GLY A 57 3.13 -10.65 -6.03
C GLY A 57 2.09 -10.75 -4.90
N LEU A 58 0.96 -11.33 -5.24
CA LEU A 58 -0.04 -11.84 -4.31
C LEU A 58 -0.17 -13.36 -4.53
N PRO A 59 -0.58 -14.15 -3.53
CA PRO A 59 -1.00 -15.54 -3.74
C PRO A 59 -1.95 -15.63 -4.94
N GLY A 60 -1.69 -16.56 -5.86
CA GLY A 60 -2.47 -16.69 -7.10
C GLY A 60 -2.22 -15.62 -8.19
N ILE A 61 -1.49 -14.53 -7.91
CA ILE A 61 -1.17 -13.47 -8.87
C ILE A 61 0.34 -13.19 -8.87
N SER A 62 1.04 -13.80 -9.83
CA SER A 62 2.49 -13.66 -9.95
C SER A 62 2.95 -12.21 -10.19
N PRO A 63 4.15 -11.80 -9.73
CA PRO A 63 4.68 -10.45 -9.89
C PRO A 63 4.62 -9.92 -11.34
N ARG A 64 4.87 -10.79 -12.32
CA ARG A 64 4.86 -10.43 -13.75
C ARG A 64 3.47 -10.02 -14.25
N LYS A 65 2.40 -10.47 -13.59
CA LYS A 65 1.00 -10.12 -13.89
C LYS A 65 0.54 -8.86 -13.15
N ILE A 66 1.39 -8.25 -12.33
CA ILE A 66 1.10 -7.00 -11.61
C ILE A 66 1.78 -5.82 -12.32
N GLY A 67 1.05 -4.72 -12.48
CA GLY A 67 1.58 -3.41 -12.85
C GLY A 67 1.36 -2.44 -11.70
N VAL A 68 2.38 -1.68 -11.29
CA VAL A 68 2.27 -0.74 -10.16
C VAL A 68 2.55 0.68 -10.64
N ILE A 69 1.55 1.55 -10.51
CA ILE A 69 1.63 2.98 -10.78
C ILE A 69 1.69 3.69 -9.43
N ASP A 70 2.81 4.36 -9.16
CA ASP A 70 3.05 5.10 -7.91
C ASP A 70 3.21 6.58 -8.24
N ASP A 71 2.22 7.38 -7.83
CA ASP A 71 2.15 8.82 -8.07
C ASP A 71 2.43 9.22 -9.53
N GLY A 72 1.71 8.58 -10.46
CA GLY A 72 1.86 8.82 -11.90
C GLY A 72 3.10 8.19 -12.53
N VAL A 73 3.78 7.27 -11.84
CA VAL A 73 4.95 6.55 -12.36
C VAL A 73 4.71 5.05 -12.40
N LEU A 74 4.65 4.49 -13.60
CA LEU A 74 4.64 3.04 -13.82
C LEU A 74 6.08 2.52 -13.88
N ALA A 75 6.38 1.50 -13.08
CA ALA A 75 7.64 0.77 -13.17
C ALA A 75 7.47 -0.49 -14.04
N VAL A 76 8.22 -0.57 -15.14
CA VAL A 76 8.17 -1.68 -16.10
C VAL A 76 9.52 -2.42 -16.10
N PRO A 77 9.55 -3.73 -15.80
CA PRO A 77 10.77 -4.52 -15.96
C PRO A 77 11.28 -4.49 -17.41
N LEU A 78 12.58 -4.28 -17.59
CA LEU A 78 13.27 -4.25 -18.87
C LEU A 78 14.46 -5.22 -18.80
N LEU A 79 14.51 -6.20 -19.71
CA LEU A 79 15.58 -7.20 -19.81
C LEU A 79 15.87 -7.99 -18.51
N GLY A 80 14.88 -8.15 -17.64
CA GLY A 80 14.99 -8.97 -16.42
C GLY A 80 15.78 -8.35 -15.25
N ILE A 81 16.65 -7.37 -15.51
CA ILE A 81 17.49 -6.73 -14.48
C ILE A 81 17.30 -5.20 -14.38
N PHE A 82 16.79 -4.55 -15.42
CA PHE A 82 16.53 -3.10 -15.41
C PHE A 82 15.05 -2.80 -15.18
N THR A 83 14.75 -1.59 -14.71
CA THR A 83 13.37 -1.10 -14.59
C THR A 83 13.26 0.23 -15.32
N ARG A 84 12.47 0.27 -16.39
CA ARG A 84 12.09 1.51 -17.07
C ARG A 84 10.96 2.19 -16.29
N ARG A 85 11.09 3.50 -16.05
CA ARG A 85 10.05 4.33 -15.43
C ARG A 85 9.28 5.08 -16.50
N ILE A 86 8.00 4.76 -16.66
CA ILE A 86 7.08 5.50 -17.52
C ILE A 86 6.35 6.51 -16.64
N LYS A 87 6.44 7.80 -16.97
CA LYS A 87 5.83 8.88 -16.19
C LYS A 87 4.66 9.48 -16.97
N SER A 88 3.57 9.76 -16.30
CA SER A 88 2.52 10.64 -16.79
C SER A 88 2.29 11.75 -15.77
N ARG A 89 2.28 12.99 -16.25
CA ARG A 89 1.98 14.17 -15.43
C ARG A 89 0.51 14.57 -15.43
N SER A 90 -0.35 13.78 -16.09
CA SER A 90 -1.79 14.05 -16.15
C SER A 90 -2.32 14.26 -14.73
N GLN A 91 -2.99 15.39 -14.54
CA GLN A 91 -3.76 15.71 -13.34
C GLN A 91 -5.26 15.58 -13.58
N GLU A 92 -5.62 15.16 -14.79
CA GLU A 92 -7.00 15.01 -15.22
C GLU A 92 -7.45 13.57 -15.03
N ARG A 93 -8.75 13.43 -14.81
CA ARG A 93 -9.41 12.14 -14.72
C ARG A 93 -9.36 11.46 -16.10
N ASP A 94 -8.45 10.51 -16.23
CA ASP A 94 -8.16 9.81 -17.49
C ASP A 94 -8.23 8.28 -17.36
N ASN A 95 -8.67 7.77 -16.20
CA ASN A 95 -8.75 6.35 -15.89
C ASN A 95 -7.44 5.59 -16.22
N LEU A 96 -6.29 6.24 -16.01
CA LEU A 96 -4.94 5.72 -16.27
C LEU A 96 -4.65 5.47 -17.76
N ALA A 97 -5.38 6.11 -18.68
CA ALA A 97 -5.22 5.98 -20.13
C ALA A 97 -3.76 6.02 -20.63
N PRO A 98 -2.88 6.92 -20.13
CA PRO A 98 -1.48 6.99 -20.57
C PRO A 98 -0.66 5.71 -20.33
N PHE A 99 -1.12 4.80 -19.46
CA PHE A 99 -0.42 3.57 -19.11
C PHE A 99 -0.97 2.31 -19.78
N LEU A 100 -2.12 2.39 -20.46
CA LEU A 100 -2.88 1.22 -20.94
C LEU A 100 -2.04 0.28 -21.81
N HIS A 101 -1.21 0.83 -22.71
CA HIS A 101 -0.33 0.03 -23.56
C HIS A 101 0.59 -0.90 -22.74
N PHE A 102 1.17 -0.39 -21.66
CA PHE A 102 2.08 -1.14 -20.79
C PHE A 102 1.35 -2.11 -19.85
N LEU A 103 0.07 -1.84 -19.57
CA LEU A 103 -0.76 -2.64 -18.67
C LEU A 103 -1.52 -3.77 -19.37
N ARG A 104 -1.56 -3.82 -20.70
CA ARG A 104 -2.37 -4.77 -21.48
C ARG A 104 -2.25 -6.25 -21.08
N ARG A 105 -1.07 -6.68 -20.62
CA ARG A 105 -0.80 -8.08 -20.21
C ARG A 105 -0.88 -8.32 -18.70
N LYS A 106 -1.20 -7.28 -17.93
CA LYS A 106 -1.33 -7.34 -16.47
C LYS A 106 -2.73 -7.81 -16.11
N LYS A 107 -2.85 -8.58 -15.04
CA LYS A 107 -4.14 -8.95 -14.43
C LYS A 107 -4.50 -7.98 -13.32
N LEU A 108 -3.51 -7.53 -12.55
CA LEU A 108 -3.71 -6.60 -11.44
C LEU A 108 -2.95 -5.31 -11.69
N VAL A 109 -3.68 -4.19 -11.71
CA VAL A 109 -3.12 -2.84 -11.72
C VAL A 109 -3.20 -2.30 -10.30
N VAL A 110 -2.05 -2.09 -9.67
CA VAL A 110 -1.98 -1.44 -8.36
C VAL A 110 -1.76 0.05 -8.60
N TYR A 111 -2.70 0.87 -8.18
CA TYR A 111 -2.60 2.32 -8.25
C TYR A 111 -2.37 2.89 -6.86
N VAL A 112 -1.19 3.44 -6.64
CA VAL A 112 -0.79 4.05 -5.36
C VAL A 112 -0.97 5.56 -5.47
N ASN A 113 -1.96 6.09 -4.76
CA ASN A 113 -2.20 7.52 -4.65
C ASN A 113 -2.98 7.85 -3.38
N SER A 114 -2.75 9.04 -2.81
CA SER A 114 -3.52 9.48 -1.63
C SER A 114 -4.91 10.04 -1.99
N LYS A 115 -5.12 10.38 -3.27
CA LYS A 115 -6.35 10.97 -3.81
C LYS A 115 -6.69 10.31 -5.16
N PRO A 116 -7.07 9.03 -5.16
CA PRO A 116 -7.30 8.29 -6.41
C PRO A 116 -8.38 8.91 -7.30
N GLU A 117 -9.35 9.63 -6.73
CA GLU A 117 -10.45 10.34 -7.40
C GLU A 117 -10.01 11.41 -8.41
N ARG A 118 -8.75 11.86 -8.33
CA ARG A 118 -8.16 12.80 -9.29
C ARG A 118 -7.95 12.18 -10.67
N ARG A 119 -7.74 10.86 -10.72
CA ARG A 119 -7.36 10.14 -11.94
C ARG A 119 -8.36 9.06 -12.31
N LEU A 120 -9.03 8.48 -11.33
CA LEU A 120 -9.96 7.37 -11.49
C LEU A 120 -11.40 7.81 -11.21
N GLU A 121 -12.34 7.18 -11.91
CA GLU A 121 -13.77 7.25 -11.61
C GLU A 121 -14.20 6.18 -10.62
N ARG A 122 -13.57 5.00 -10.67
CA ARG A 122 -13.84 3.85 -9.81
C ARG A 122 -12.63 2.95 -9.71
N CYS A 123 -12.62 2.05 -8.74
CA CYS A 123 -11.71 0.91 -8.70
C CYS A 123 -12.44 -0.37 -8.33
N ASP A 124 -11.76 -1.51 -8.41
CA ASP A 124 -12.31 -2.80 -8.03
C ASP A 124 -12.13 -3.03 -6.53
N VAL A 125 -10.91 -2.77 -6.03
CA VAL A 125 -10.57 -2.90 -4.61
C VAL A 125 -9.88 -1.63 -4.15
N ALA A 126 -10.30 -1.09 -3.02
CA ALA A 126 -9.60 -0.01 -2.32
C ALA A 126 -8.99 -0.53 -1.02
N LEU A 127 -7.68 -0.41 -0.88
CA LEU A 127 -6.94 -0.71 0.34
C LEU A 127 -6.46 0.61 0.98
N ARG A 128 -7.08 0.97 2.09
CA ARG A 128 -6.72 2.13 2.88
C ARG A 128 -5.64 1.74 3.88
N LEU A 129 -4.45 2.32 3.74
CA LEU A 129 -3.40 2.17 4.72
C LEU A 129 -3.59 3.17 5.83
N ARG A 130 -3.81 2.64 7.04
CA ARG A 130 -3.92 3.41 8.27
C ARG A 130 -2.66 3.21 9.09
N LEU A 131 -2.31 4.23 9.86
CA LEU A 131 -1.18 4.20 10.76
C LEU A 131 -1.46 5.18 11.91
N PRO A 132 -1.11 4.85 13.16
CA PRO A 132 -1.16 5.82 14.25
C PRO A 132 -0.41 7.09 13.87
N GLU A 133 -0.99 8.25 14.23
CA GLU A 133 -0.49 9.55 13.80
C GLU A 133 0.93 9.82 14.34
N GLU A 134 1.24 9.31 15.54
CA GLU A 134 2.54 9.41 16.18
C GLU A 134 3.62 8.69 15.35
N ILE A 135 3.35 7.44 14.95
CA ILE A 135 4.25 6.65 14.12
C ILE A 135 4.38 7.26 12.72
N ARG A 136 3.28 7.81 12.18
CA ARG A 136 3.28 8.49 10.88
C ARG A 136 4.12 9.76 10.90
N ALA A 137 4.01 10.57 11.96
CA ALA A 137 4.81 11.77 12.17
C ALA A 137 6.31 11.43 12.24
N GLN A 138 6.66 10.43 13.05
CA GLN A 138 8.05 9.96 13.17
C GLN A 138 8.61 9.53 11.81
N ARG A 139 7.92 8.65 11.09
CA ARG A 139 8.36 8.17 9.76
C ARG A 139 8.55 9.30 8.75
N LEU A 140 7.69 10.32 8.80
CA LEU A 140 7.83 11.47 7.88
C LEU A 140 9.05 12.31 8.22
N ARG A 141 9.28 12.62 9.50
CA ARG A 141 10.45 13.39 9.96
C ARG A 141 11.77 12.68 9.65
N GLU A 142 11.81 11.36 9.79
CA GLU A 142 13.01 10.57 9.48
C GLU A 142 13.29 10.49 7.97
N ARG A 143 12.25 10.48 7.13
CA ARG A 143 12.39 10.23 5.69
C ARG A 143 12.67 11.49 4.88
N ASP A 144 12.00 12.59 5.22
CA ASP A 144 11.96 13.78 4.39
C ASP A 144 12.32 15.02 5.23
N HIS A 145 13.17 15.91 4.70
CA HIS A 145 13.50 17.19 5.37
C HIS A 145 12.26 18.06 5.62
N ASP A 146 11.24 17.97 4.77
CA ASP A 146 9.94 18.63 4.87
C ASP A 146 8.87 17.76 5.58
N GLY A 147 9.29 16.68 6.26
CA GLY A 147 8.41 15.67 6.85
C GLY A 147 7.37 16.24 7.81
N GLU A 148 7.78 17.17 8.67
CA GLU A 148 6.90 17.85 9.62
C GLU A 148 5.83 18.69 8.91
N ALA A 149 6.22 19.44 7.87
CA ALA A 149 5.27 20.22 7.07
C ALA A 149 4.26 19.31 6.34
N ARG A 150 4.71 18.17 5.81
CA ARG A 150 3.84 17.15 5.18
C ARG A 150 2.88 16.53 6.18
N PHE A 151 3.35 16.26 7.41
CA PHE A 151 2.51 15.73 8.48
C PHE A 151 1.37 16.70 8.80
N ARG A 152 1.69 17.97 9.07
CA ARG A 152 0.69 19.02 9.35
C ARG A 152 -0.32 19.20 8.23
N LYS A 153 0.14 19.24 6.97
CA LYS A 153 -0.72 19.37 5.79
C LYS A 153 -1.74 18.23 5.65
N THR A 154 -1.46 17.07 6.23
CA THR A 154 -2.29 15.86 6.09
C THR A 154 -2.93 15.41 7.41
N LEU A 155 -2.78 16.17 8.50
CA LEU A 155 -3.30 15.81 9.81
C LEU A 155 -4.84 15.67 9.80
N HIS A 156 -5.51 16.66 9.23
CA HIS A 156 -6.98 16.73 9.16
C HIS A 156 -7.55 16.27 7.82
N SER A 157 -6.73 15.72 6.92
CA SER A 157 -7.26 15.19 5.66
C SER A 157 -7.98 13.86 5.90
N SER A 158 -9.12 13.66 5.25
CA SER A 158 -9.83 12.38 5.26
C SER A 158 -8.96 11.27 4.64
N ASP A 159 -9.06 10.07 5.21
CA ASP A 159 -8.50 8.83 4.67
C ASP A 159 -9.52 8.06 3.82
N GLU A 160 -10.73 8.59 3.65
CA GLU A 160 -11.77 7.96 2.83
C GLU A 160 -11.39 7.90 1.35
N VAL A 161 -11.90 6.86 0.69
CA VAL A 161 -11.69 6.67 -0.74
C VAL A 161 -12.76 7.49 -1.46
N GLY A 162 -12.35 8.54 -2.17
CA GLY A 162 -13.26 9.44 -2.90
C GLY A 162 -13.86 8.88 -4.19
N ILE A 163 -13.78 7.56 -4.41
CA ILE A 163 -14.32 6.86 -5.58
C ILE A 163 -15.02 5.57 -5.17
N PRO A 164 -16.03 5.11 -5.92
CA PRO A 164 -16.61 3.79 -5.75
C PRO A 164 -15.57 2.67 -5.86
N ALA A 165 -15.73 1.67 -5.00
CA ALA A 165 -14.98 0.42 -5.01
C ALA A 165 -15.94 -0.74 -4.74
N ASP A 166 -15.72 -1.89 -5.40
CA ASP A 166 -16.52 -3.10 -5.15
C ASP A 166 -16.17 -3.69 -3.76
N HIS A 167 -14.91 -3.51 -3.31
CA HIS A 167 -14.45 -3.86 -1.97
C HIS A 167 -13.58 -2.75 -1.37
N VAL A 168 -13.75 -2.50 -0.06
CA VAL A 168 -12.91 -1.56 0.70
C VAL A 168 -12.29 -2.30 1.88
N PHE A 169 -10.98 -2.19 2.03
CA PHE A 169 -10.22 -2.75 3.14
C PHE A 169 -9.48 -1.66 3.91
N ASP A 170 -9.41 -1.82 5.22
CA ASP A 170 -8.48 -1.09 6.08
C ASP A 170 -7.31 -1.98 6.48
N LEU A 171 -6.09 -1.48 6.37
CA LEU A 171 -4.90 -2.21 6.81
C LEU A 171 -3.99 -1.30 7.62
N CYS A 172 -3.69 -1.71 8.85
CA CYS A 172 -2.76 -1.04 9.73
C CYS A 172 -1.46 -1.86 9.85
N LEU A 173 -0.41 -1.46 9.12
CA LEU A 173 0.92 -2.10 9.21
C LEU A 173 1.77 -1.35 10.25
N VAL A 174 1.36 -1.40 11.51
CA VAL A 174 2.32 -1.17 12.60
C VAL A 174 3.17 -2.43 12.63
N ALA A 175 4.47 -2.31 12.39
CA ALA A 175 5.36 -3.41 12.71
C ALA A 175 5.08 -3.75 14.17
N SER A 176 4.85 -5.01 14.51
CA SER A 176 4.94 -5.50 15.87
C SER A 176 6.30 -5.05 16.43
N HIS A 177 6.30 -3.86 17.04
CA HIS A 177 7.40 -3.28 17.79
C HIS A 177 7.22 -3.56 19.27
N ASP A 178 6.40 -4.55 19.61
CA ASP A 178 6.73 -5.44 20.72
C ASP A 178 7.82 -6.39 20.21
N ARG A 179 9.07 -5.91 20.25
CA ARG A 179 10.12 -6.84 20.67
C ARG A 179 9.66 -7.33 22.03
N ALA A 180 9.39 -8.61 22.16
CA ALA A 180 9.32 -9.26 23.45
C ALA A 180 10.48 -8.74 24.32
N PRO A 181 10.28 -8.43 25.61
CA PRO A 181 11.41 -8.21 26.49
C PRO A 181 12.28 -9.46 26.39
N SER A 182 13.55 -9.29 26.00
CA SER A 182 14.50 -10.38 26.04
C SER A 182 14.59 -10.86 27.49
N GLU A 183 14.03 -12.04 27.74
CA GLU A 183 14.44 -12.88 28.86
C GLU A 183 15.92 -13.23 28.66
N GLU A 184 16.78 -12.67 29.50
CA GLU A 184 18.12 -13.15 29.94
C GLU A 184 18.76 -11.94 30.66
N SER A 185 19.08 -11.94 31.96
CA SER A 185 19.54 -13.05 32.80
C SER A 185 19.27 -12.74 34.28
N VAL A 186 18.58 -13.67 34.94
CA VAL A 186 18.64 -13.87 36.40
C VAL A 186 19.58 -15.05 36.65
N GLY A 187 20.52 -14.90 37.59
CA GLY A 187 21.26 -16.00 38.23
C GLY A 187 22.75 -16.03 37.88
N SER A 188 23.60 -15.38 38.69
CA SER A 188 24.48 -16.00 39.73
C SER A 188 25.60 -16.86 39.14
N VAL A 189 26.88 -16.70 39.50
CA VAL A 189 27.46 -17.20 40.76
C VAL A 189 28.74 -16.43 41.13
N THR A 190 28.94 -16.31 42.43
CA THR A 190 30.06 -15.82 43.24
C THR A 190 31.46 -16.31 42.86
N LYS A 191 32.47 -15.49 43.16
CA LYS A 191 33.61 -15.91 44.01
C LYS A 191 34.30 -14.69 44.63
N ALA A 192 34.38 -14.73 45.96
CA ALA A 192 35.23 -13.88 46.78
C ALA A 192 36.71 -14.26 46.59
N SER A 193 37.60 -13.30 46.83
CA SER A 193 38.69 -13.45 47.80
C SER A 193 39.33 -12.10 48.07
N ALA A 194 39.37 -11.76 49.36
CA ALA A 194 40.19 -10.72 49.95
C ALA A 194 41.62 -11.25 50.12
N THR A 195 42.63 -10.42 49.84
CA THR A 195 43.75 -10.10 50.77
C THR A 195 44.41 -8.83 50.28
#